data_AF-A0A6J5XTD5-F1
#
_entry.id   AF-A0A6J5XTD5-F1
#
_cell.length_a   1.000
_cell.length_b   1.000
_cell.length_c   1.000
_cell.angle_alpha   90.00
_cell.angle_beta   90.00
_cell.angle_gamma   90.00
#
_symmetry.space_group_name_H-M   'P 1'
#
loop_
_entity.id
_entity.type
_entity.pdbx_description
1 polymer ?
#
loop_
_entity_poly.entity_id
_entity_poly.type
_entity_poly.pdbx_seq_one_letter_code
_entity_poly.pdbx_strand_id
1 'polypeptide(L)'
;MDMMEVLFRSITSTRILGFLNDIFDVLRYWKSHKYLQPNRWLQSWLRREIQALMQEEDVDIIMHHIHGLIHSSLTRHEQKGQTKTPEAKQREFQESISDVARPFLAARTDRFVNEVELFLASGLNIEAYDAVCMQRLGWSAPGVTTEPTEGELAEHRPAIPYLYIFYDSDCSD
;
A
#
# COMPACT_ATOMS: atom_id res chain seq x y z
N MET A 1 22.63 -5.14 1.46
CA MET A 1 21.61 -4.69 0.49
C MET A 1 21.74 -5.56 -0.74
N ASP A 2 20.73 -6.35 -1.04
CA ASP A 2 20.73 -7.26 -2.18
C ASP A 2 20.39 -6.48 -3.46
N MET A 3 21.12 -6.72 -4.56
CA MET A 3 20.93 -6.06 -5.85
C MET A 3 19.53 -6.33 -6.44
N MET A 4 18.89 -7.42 -5.98
CA MET A 4 17.51 -7.80 -6.30
C MET A 4 16.46 -6.84 -5.68
N GLU A 5 16.67 -6.32 -4.48
CA GLU A 5 15.75 -5.34 -3.87
C GLU A 5 15.75 -4.01 -4.63
N VAL A 6 16.91 -3.60 -5.13
CA VAL A 6 17.08 -2.33 -5.86
C VAL A 6 16.37 -2.40 -7.22
N LEU A 7 16.40 -3.55 -7.89
CA LEU A 7 15.68 -3.78 -9.15
C LEU A 7 14.17 -3.92 -8.93
N PHE A 8 13.72 -4.62 -7.88
CA PHE A 8 12.30 -4.71 -7.50
C PHE A 8 11.67 -3.31 -7.33
N ARG A 9 12.41 -2.38 -6.71
CA ARG A 9 11.97 -1.00 -6.43
C ARG A 9 12.07 -0.05 -7.63
N SER A 10 12.75 -0.44 -8.71
CA SER A 10 12.82 0.37 -9.94
C SER A 10 11.77 -0.02 -10.99
N ILE A 11 11.09 -1.17 -10.82
CA ILE A 11 10.30 -1.82 -11.89
C ILE A 11 8.78 -1.64 -11.76
N THR A 12 8.23 -0.98 -10.73
CA THR A 12 6.76 -0.75 -10.66
C THR A 12 6.31 0.26 -11.74
N SER A 13 6.19 -0.28 -12.95
CA SER A 13 5.62 0.29 -14.14
C SER A 13 4.18 0.70 -13.85
N THR A 14 3.74 1.78 -14.49
CA THR A 14 2.36 2.32 -14.42
C THR A 14 1.27 1.26 -14.65
N ARG A 15 1.58 0.14 -15.30
CA ARG A 15 0.68 -1.02 -15.44
C ARG A 15 0.47 -1.83 -14.16
N ILE A 16 1.50 -1.97 -13.31
CA ILE A 16 1.42 -2.71 -12.04
C ILE A 16 0.59 -1.91 -11.03
N LEU A 17 0.70 -0.58 -11.09
CA LEU A 17 -0.04 0.32 -10.23
C LEU A 17 -1.57 0.24 -10.43
N GLY A 18 -2.02 0.19 -11.68
CA GLY A 18 -3.45 0.02 -11.99
C GLY A 18 -4.03 -1.28 -11.43
N PHE A 19 -3.23 -2.36 -11.45
CA PHE A 19 -3.68 -3.68 -10.98
C PHE A 19 -3.69 -3.81 -9.45
N LEU A 20 -2.72 -3.22 -8.76
CA LEU A 20 -2.70 -3.20 -7.29
C LEU A 20 -3.82 -2.31 -6.72
N ASN A 21 -4.18 -1.23 -7.42
CA ASN A 21 -5.33 -0.39 -7.06
C ASN A 21 -6.65 -1.19 -7.02
N ASP A 22 -6.85 -2.11 -7.97
CA ASP A 22 -8.02 -2.98 -8.03
C ASP A 22 -7.99 -4.06 -6.93
N ILE A 23 -6.81 -4.61 -6.60
CA ILE A 23 -6.67 -5.65 -5.56
C ILE A 23 -6.94 -5.08 -4.16
N PHE A 24 -6.31 -3.96 -3.84
CA PHE A 24 -6.45 -3.35 -2.52
C PHE A 24 -7.69 -2.47 -2.40
N ASP A 25 -8.46 -2.33 -3.50
CA ASP A 25 -9.69 -1.54 -3.60
C ASP A 25 -9.52 -0.18 -2.91
N VAL A 26 -8.57 0.59 -3.43
CA VAL A 26 -8.17 1.90 -2.87
C VAL A 26 -9.38 2.83 -2.76
N LEU A 27 -10.30 2.78 -3.73
CA LEU A 27 -11.54 3.54 -3.67
C LEU A 27 -12.43 3.11 -2.49
N ARG A 28 -12.52 1.81 -2.19
CA ARG A 28 -13.22 1.33 -0.99
C ARG A 28 -12.52 1.80 0.28
N TYR A 29 -11.20 1.86 0.34
CA TYR A 29 -10.47 2.41 1.49
C TYR A 29 -10.93 3.85 1.83
N TRP A 30 -11.01 4.72 0.81
CA TRP A 30 -11.51 6.09 0.98
C TRP A 30 -13.00 6.16 1.31
N LYS A 31 -13.84 5.33 0.66
CA LYS A 31 -15.29 5.29 0.90
C LYS A 31 -15.65 4.74 2.30
N SER A 32 -14.91 3.75 2.77
CA SER A 32 -15.17 3.07 4.06
C SER A 32 -14.54 3.77 5.26
N HIS A 33 -13.87 4.91 5.06
CA HIS A 33 -13.20 5.67 6.13
C HIS A 33 -12.17 4.84 6.92
N LYS A 34 -11.62 3.78 6.29
CA LYS A 34 -10.60 2.91 6.90
C LYS A 34 -9.30 3.64 7.23
N TYR A 35 -9.06 4.79 6.62
CA TYR A 35 -7.95 5.68 6.95
C TYR A 35 -7.95 6.21 8.38
N LEU A 36 -9.06 6.08 9.11
CA LEU A 36 -9.13 6.43 10.52
C LEU A 36 -8.44 5.40 11.43
N GLN A 37 -8.20 4.19 10.92
CA GLN A 37 -7.47 3.18 11.68
C GLN A 37 -5.97 3.43 11.60
N PRO A 38 -5.26 3.47 12.74
CA PRO A 38 -3.82 3.66 12.74
C PRO A 38 -3.12 2.45 12.13
N ASN A 39 -2.26 2.68 11.14
CA ASN A 39 -1.38 1.64 10.60
C ASN A 39 -0.04 1.66 11.36
N ARG A 40 0.12 0.74 12.32
CA ARG A 40 1.34 0.61 13.13
C ARG A 40 2.62 0.31 12.34
N TRP A 41 2.48 -0.14 11.09
CA TRP A 41 3.60 -0.48 10.21
C TRP A 41 4.03 0.68 9.31
N LEU A 42 3.22 1.74 9.23
CA LEU A 42 3.45 2.87 8.33
C LEU A 42 4.81 3.53 8.56
N GLN A 43 5.18 3.77 9.81
CA GLN A 43 6.46 4.42 10.12
C GLN A 43 7.66 3.58 9.65
N SER A 44 7.68 2.28 9.96
CA SER A 44 8.74 1.36 9.55
C SER A 44 8.79 1.20 8.03
N TRP A 45 7.63 1.11 7.38
CA TRP A 45 7.53 1.04 5.94
C TRP A 45 8.04 2.32 5.27
N LEU A 46 7.65 3.50 5.76
CA LEU A 46 8.10 4.80 5.24
C LEU A 46 9.62 4.93 5.35
N ARG A 47 10.20 4.60 6.51
CA ARG A 47 11.65 4.62 6.69
C ARG A 47 12.34 3.76 5.62
N ARG A 48 11.91 2.51 5.46
CA ARG A 48 12.45 1.59 4.47
C ARG A 48 12.30 2.10 3.04
N GLU A 49 11.14 2.66 2.69
CA GLU A 49 10.88 3.15 1.34
C GLU A 49 11.74 4.37 1.01
N ILE A 50 11.80 5.35 1.92
CA ILE A 50 12.60 6.57 1.74
C ILE A 50 14.10 6.22 1.69
N GLN A 51 14.59 5.33 2.56
CA GLN A 51 15.99 4.89 2.55
C GLN A 51 16.41 4.32 1.20
N ALA A 52 15.62 3.45 0.56
CA ALA A 52 16.04 2.92 -0.74
C ALA A 52 15.82 3.91 -1.89
N LEU A 53 14.84 4.82 -1.78
CA LEU A 53 14.64 5.85 -2.81
C LEU A 53 15.71 6.93 -2.77
N MET A 54 16.25 7.25 -1.59
CA MET A 54 17.32 8.24 -1.41
C MET A 54 18.72 7.60 -1.45
N GLN A 55 18.83 6.31 -1.13
CA GLN A 55 20.10 5.61 -0.90
C GLN A 55 20.88 6.20 0.30
N GLU A 56 20.15 6.71 1.29
CA GLU A 56 20.69 7.33 2.50
C GLU A 56 20.11 6.63 3.74
N GLU A 57 20.89 6.47 4.80
CA GLU A 57 20.43 5.84 6.05
C GLU A 57 19.67 6.82 6.94
N ASP A 58 20.14 8.07 7.04
CA ASP A 58 19.56 9.11 7.88
C ASP A 58 18.39 9.81 7.18
N VAL A 59 17.22 9.20 7.29
CA VAL A 59 15.97 9.71 6.70
C VAL A 59 14.94 10.11 7.74
N ASP A 60 15.31 10.10 9.02
CA ASP A 60 14.34 10.14 10.11
C ASP A 60 13.55 11.45 10.15
N ILE A 61 14.19 12.59 9.83
CA ILE A 61 13.51 13.89 9.75
C ILE A 61 12.44 13.89 8.66
N ILE A 62 12.81 13.42 7.46
CA ILE A 62 11.93 13.36 6.29
C ILE A 62 10.78 12.39 6.54
N MET A 63 11.10 11.21 7.08
CA MET A 63 10.13 10.19 7.45
C MET A 63 9.11 10.71 8.47
N HIS A 64 9.56 11.36 9.55
CA HIS A 64 8.64 11.92 10.54
C HIS A 64 7.79 13.06 9.97
N HIS A 65 8.35 13.87 9.07
CA HIS A 65 7.61 14.94 8.42
C HIS A 65 6.48 14.39 7.54
N ILE A 66 6.77 13.38 6.71
CA ILE A 66 5.77 12.70 5.87
C ILE A 66 4.75 11.94 6.72
N HIS A 67 5.20 11.22 7.74
CA HIS A 67 4.31 10.48 8.65
C HIS A 67 3.33 11.42 9.38
N GLY A 68 3.83 12.55 9.89
CA GLY A 68 3.02 13.58 10.53
C GLY A 68 2.02 14.21 9.55
N LEU A 69 2.44 14.44 8.31
CA LEU A 69 1.56 14.93 7.24
C LEU A 69 0.43 13.93 6.96
N ILE A 70 0.74 12.65 6.76
CA ILE A 70 -0.25 11.58 6.54
C ILE A 70 -1.25 11.58 7.70
N HIS A 71 -0.78 11.51 8.94
CA HIS A 71 -1.65 11.52 10.11
C HIS A 71 -2.55 12.77 10.16
N SER A 72 -1.99 13.94 9.89
CA SER A 72 -2.74 15.19 9.87
C SER A 72 -3.76 15.25 8.74
N SER A 73 -3.43 14.73 7.55
CA SER A 73 -4.32 14.71 6.39
C SER A 73 -5.52 13.79 6.64
N LEU A 74 -5.27 12.60 7.17
CA LEU A 74 -6.31 11.61 7.46
C LEU A 74 -7.25 12.06 8.59
N THR A 75 -6.75 12.80 9.58
CA THR A 75 -7.55 13.29 10.72
C THR A 75 -8.24 14.64 10.49
N ARG A 76 -7.69 15.51 9.62
CA ARG A 76 -8.23 16.85 9.34
C ARG A 76 -9.60 16.83 8.68
N HIS A 77 -9.89 15.82 7.84
CA HIS A 77 -11.16 15.75 7.12
C HIS A 77 -12.36 15.49 8.03
N GLU A 78 -12.18 14.75 9.12
CA GLU A 78 -13.22 14.51 10.13
C GLU A 78 -13.47 15.77 10.97
N GLN A 79 -12.40 16.44 11.41
CA GLN A 79 -12.51 17.61 12.30
C GLN A 79 -13.20 18.81 11.66
N LYS A 80 -13.12 18.96 10.33
CA LYS A 80 -13.72 20.08 9.60
C LYS A 80 -15.17 19.84 9.17
N GLY A 81 -15.76 18.67 9.45
CA GLY A 81 -17.11 18.31 8.97
C GLY A 81 -17.27 18.46 7.45
N GLN A 82 -16.15 18.41 6.71
CA GLN A 82 -16.12 18.71 5.28
C GLN A 82 -16.62 17.49 4.52
N THR A 83 -17.82 17.61 3.95
CA THR A 83 -18.45 16.67 3.01
C THR A 83 -17.76 16.71 1.65
N LYS A 84 -16.43 16.52 1.62
CA LYS A 84 -15.71 16.27 0.37
C LYS A 84 -15.97 14.85 -0.08
N THR A 85 -16.11 14.65 -1.38
CA THR A 85 -16.20 13.31 -1.94
C THR A 85 -14.91 12.52 -1.64
N PRO A 86 -14.98 11.19 -1.53
CA PRO A 86 -13.80 10.34 -1.31
C PRO A 86 -12.66 10.62 -2.30
N GLU A 87 -13.00 10.89 -3.56
CA GLU A 87 -12.05 11.19 -4.64
C GLU A 87 -11.34 12.54 -4.43
N ALA A 88 -12.04 13.54 -3.91
CA ALA A 88 -11.43 14.83 -3.57
C ALA A 88 -10.49 14.71 -2.36
N LYS A 89 -10.87 13.92 -1.35
CA LYS A 89 -10.00 13.62 -0.19
C LYS A 89 -8.73 12.89 -0.62
N GLN A 90 -8.88 11.89 -1.50
CA GLN A 90 -7.78 11.14 -2.09
C GLN A 90 -6.81 12.06 -2.82
N ARG A 91 -7.31 12.93 -3.69
CA ARG A 91 -6.48 13.85 -4.46
C ARG A 91 -5.72 14.83 -3.58
N GLU A 92 -6.38 15.44 -2.60
CA GLU A 92 -5.73 16.38 -1.66
C GLU A 92 -4.63 15.69 -0.83
N PHE A 93 -4.86 14.43 -0.44
CA PHE A 93 -3.87 13.61 0.23
C PHE A 93 -2.64 13.36 -0.66
N GLN A 94 -2.86 12.93 -1.91
CA GLN A 94 -1.79 12.68 -2.88
C GLN A 94 -0.99 13.96 -3.18
N GLU A 95 -1.68 15.09 -3.41
CA GLU A 95 -1.05 16.40 -3.65
C GLU A 95 -0.22 16.84 -2.44
N SER A 96 -0.75 16.70 -1.22
CA SER A 96 -0.03 17.07 0.01
C SER A 96 1.27 16.26 0.18
N ILE A 97 1.21 14.93 0.01
CA ILE A 97 2.38 14.07 0.12
C ILE A 97 3.38 14.38 -1.00
N SER A 98 2.90 14.61 -2.22
CA SER A 98 3.74 14.98 -3.35
C SER A 98 4.52 16.26 -3.05
N ASP A 99 3.85 17.32 -2.58
CA ASP A 99 4.49 18.60 -2.26
C ASP A 99 5.60 18.46 -1.21
N VAL A 100 5.38 17.64 -0.18
CA VAL A 100 6.39 17.40 0.87
C VAL A 100 7.52 16.49 0.41
N ALA A 101 7.23 15.45 -0.37
CA ALA A 101 8.22 14.46 -0.77
C ALA A 101 9.04 14.90 -1.99
N ARG A 102 8.51 15.79 -2.84
CA ARG A 102 9.13 16.23 -4.09
C ARG A 102 10.54 16.81 -3.94
N PRO A 103 10.85 17.64 -2.93
CA PRO A 103 12.21 18.13 -2.72
C PRO A 103 13.25 17.03 -2.47
N PHE A 104 12.82 15.87 -1.94
CA PHE A 104 13.71 14.78 -1.54
C PHE A 104 13.76 13.65 -2.57
N LEU A 105 12.61 13.32 -3.18
CA LEU A 105 12.48 12.16 -4.07
C LEU A 105 12.51 12.53 -5.56
N ALA A 106 12.36 13.81 -5.90
CA ALA A 106 12.38 14.34 -7.26
C ALA A 106 11.48 13.52 -8.21
N ALA A 107 12.04 12.90 -9.25
CA ALA A 107 11.30 12.09 -10.23
C ALA A 107 10.65 10.81 -9.64
N ARG A 108 11.02 10.40 -8.42
CA ARG A 108 10.47 9.21 -7.75
C ARG A 108 9.22 9.50 -6.91
N THR A 109 8.84 10.78 -6.80
CA THR A 109 7.73 11.25 -5.94
C THR A 109 6.40 10.64 -6.33
N ASP A 110 6.05 10.64 -7.62
CA ASP A 110 4.75 10.12 -8.07
C ASP A 110 4.61 8.63 -7.74
N ARG A 111 5.68 7.85 -7.93
CA ARG A 111 5.74 6.44 -7.54
C ARG A 111 5.53 6.30 -6.03
N PHE A 112 6.27 7.06 -5.24
CA PHE A 112 6.20 7.00 -3.78
C PHE A 112 4.80 7.32 -3.25
N VAL A 113 4.15 8.36 -3.75
CA VAL A 113 2.79 8.77 -3.35
C VAL A 113 1.79 7.62 -3.58
N ASN A 114 1.88 6.98 -4.74
CA ASN A 114 0.99 5.86 -5.06
C ASN A 114 1.26 4.63 -4.18
N GLU A 115 2.53 4.31 -3.91
CA GLU A 115 2.91 3.18 -3.03
C GLU A 115 2.45 3.41 -1.58
N VAL A 116 2.54 4.65 -1.07
CA VAL A 116 2.01 5.00 0.26
C VAL A 116 0.51 4.70 0.33
N GLU A 117 -0.23 5.08 -0.71
CA GLU A 117 -1.67 4.85 -0.79
C GLU A 117 -2.01 3.36 -0.86
N LEU A 118 -1.31 2.59 -1.70
CA LEU A 118 -1.50 1.14 -1.80
C LEU A 118 -1.21 0.45 -0.47
N PHE A 119 -0.12 0.83 0.19
CA PHE A 119 0.25 0.26 1.50
C PHE A 119 -0.82 0.54 2.55
N LEU A 120 -1.30 1.78 2.63
CA LEU A 120 -2.37 2.17 3.55
C LEU A 120 -3.69 1.45 3.26
N ALA A 121 -4.08 1.35 1.99
CA ALA A 121 -5.31 0.67 1.58
C ALA A 121 -5.27 -0.84 1.84
N SER A 122 -4.09 -1.45 1.71
CA SER A 122 -3.90 -2.88 1.97
C SER A 122 -4.18 -3.27 3.42
N GLY A 123 -3.85 -2.39 4.38
CA GLY A 123 -3.88 -2.69 5.82
C GLY A 123 -2.94 -3.84 6.23
N LEU A 124 -2.02 -4.25 5.36
CA LEU A 124 -1.11 -5.35 5.59
C LEU A 124 0.09 -4.91 6.44
N ASN A 125 0.77 -5.90 7.04
CA ASN A 125 2.13 -5.68 7.50
C ASN A 125 3.09 -5.65 6.30
N ILE A 126 4.34 -5.27 6.57
CA ILE A 126 5.35 -5.05 5.53
C ILE A 126 5.61 -6.33 4.74
N GLU A 127 5.77 -7.46 5.42
CA GLU A 127 6.12 -8.74 4.82
C GLU A 127 5.00 -9.29 3.94
N ALA A 128 3.75 -9.16 4.37
CA ALA A 128 2.58 -9.57 3.61
C ALA A 128 2.33 -8.66 2.41
N TYR A 129 2.58 -7.34 2.55
CA TYR A 129 2.52 -6.40 1.44
C TYR A 129 3.54 -6.79 0.36
N ASP A 130 4.79 -7.00 0.76
CA ASP A 130 5.86 -7.40 -0.16
C ASP A 130 5.55 -8.74 -0.83
N ALA A 131 5.01 -9.72 -0.10
CA ALA A 131 4.63 -11.02 -0.65
C ALA A 131 3.57 -10.89 -1.76
N VAL A 132 2.55 -10.04 -1.57
CA VAL A 132 1.55 -9.77 -2.60
C VAL A 132 2.20 -9.10 -3.81
N CYS A 133 3.07 -8.11 -3.60
CA CYS A 133 3.80 -7.46 -4.69
C CYS A 133 4.66 -8.48 -5.47
N MET A 134 5.43 -9.33 -4.78
CA MET A 134 6.28 -10.36 -5.40
C MET A 134 5.49 -11.40 -6.18
N GLN A 135 4.43 -11.97 -5.57
CA GLN A 135 3.58 -12.96 -6.22
C GLN A 135 2.97 -12.42 -7.51
N ARG A 136 2.59 -11.15 -7.52
CA ARG A 136 1.95 -10.51 -8.68
C ARG A 136 2.92 -10.05 -9.75
N LEU A 137 4.18 -9.81 -9.40
CA LEU A 137 5.25 -9.55 -10.38
C LEU A 137 5.73 -10.83 -11.10
N GLY A 138 5.15 -12.00 -10.78
CA GLY A 138 5.63 -13.29 -11.27
C GLY A 138 7.00 -13.66 -10.70
N TRP A 139 7.46 -12.91 -9.69
CA TRP A 139 8.70 -13.15 -8.98
C TRP A 139 8.41 -14.11 -7.83
N SER A 140 8.15 -15.37 -8.17
CA SER A 140 8.25 -16.45 -7.20
C SER A 140 9.74 -16.66 -6.92
N ALA A 141 10.14 -16.71 -5.65
CA ALA A 141 11.52 -17.01 -5.29
C ALA A 141 12.00 -18.27 -6.05
N PRO A 142 13.19 -18.25 -6.68
CA PRO A 142 13.78 -19.46 -7.24
C PRO A 142 14.16 -20.38 -6.08
N GLY A 143 13.27 -21.29 -5.71
CA GLY A 143 13.50 -22.19 -4.57
C GLY A 143 12.32 -23.04 -4.11
N VAL A 144 11.08 -22.79 -4.55
CA VAL A 144 9.97 -23.75 -4.36
C VAL A 144 9.77 -24.53 -5.65
N THR A 145 10.70 -25.46 -5.91
CA THR A 145 10.44 -26.58 -6.81
C THR A 145 9.52 -27.55 -6.05
N THR A 146 8.21 -27.31 -6.09
CA THR A 146 7.28 -28.45 -5.99
C THR A 146 7.23 -29.06 -7.38
N GLU A 147 8.01 -30.13 -7.54
CA GLU A 147 8.00 -31.04 -8.69
C GLU A 147 6.57 -31.26 -9.23
N PRO A 148 6.35 -31.18 -10.54
CA PRO A 148 5.06 -31.47 -11.14
C PRO A 148 4.85 -32.98 -11.17
N THR A 149 4.04 -33.51 -10.25
CA THR A 149 3.49 -34.86 -10.46
C THR A 149 2.34 -34.71 -11.45
N GLU A 150 2.59 -35.11 -12.68
CA GLU A 150 1.60 -35.31 -13.72
C GLU A 150 0.50 -36.27 -13.22
N GLY A 151 -0.74 -35.81 -13.23
CA GLY A 151 -1.89 -36.67 -12.97
C GLY A 151 -3.13 -35.88 -12.57
N GLU A 152 -4.15 -35.96 -13.42
CA GLU A 152 -5.56 -35.67 -13.13
C GLU A 152 -6.03 -34.21 -13.33
N LEU A 153 -6.47 -33.97 -14.57
CA LEU A 153 -7.55 -33.05 -14.92
C LEU A 153 -8.75 -33.26 -14.00
N ALA A 154 -8.89 -32.42 -12.98
CA ALA A 154 -10.15 -32.21 -12.28
C ALA A 154 -10.32 -30.73 -11.94
N GLU A 155 -11.50 -30.22 -12.21
CA GLU A 155 -11.95 -28.82 -12.12
C GLU A 155 -11.49 -28.08 -10.84
N HIS A 156 -10.41 -27.31 -10.93
CA HIS A 156 -10.08 -26.33 -9.90
C HIS A 156 -10.87 -25.03 -10.12
N ARG A 157 -12.12 -25.02 -9.61
CA ARG A 157 -12.72 -23.76 -9.14
C ARG A 157 -11.76 -23.15 -8.11
N PRO A 158 -11.35 -21.88 -8.21
CA PRO A 158 -10.59 -21.25 -7.15
C PRO A 158 -11.52 -21.11 -5.94
N ALA A 159 -11.34 -21.97 -4.95
CA ALA A 159 -11.93 -21.81 -3.63
C ALA A 159 -11.32 -20.55 -3.02
N ILE A 160 -12.09 -19.45 -3.08
CA ILE A 160 -11.81 -18.21 -2.39
C ILE A 160 -11.68 -18.54 -0.90
N PRO A 161 -10.54 -18.32 -0.24
CA PRO A 161 -10.44 -18.45 1.20
C PRO A 161 -11.37 -17.42 1.83
N TYR A 162 -12.36 -17.90 2.58
CA TYR A 162 -13.36 -17.11 3.28
C TYR A 162 -12.74 -15.92 4.02
N LEU A 163 -12.97 -14.71 3.50
CA LEU A 163 -12.89 -13.48 4.27
C LEU A 163 -14.03 -13.53 5.29
N TYR A 164 -13.69 -13.76 6.55
CA TYR A 164 -14.63 -13.66 7.66
C TYR A 164 -15.05 -12.20 7.80
N ILE A 165 -16.23 -11.88 7.28
CA ILE A 165 -16.87 -10.58 7.45
C ILE A 165 -17.59 -10.64 8.80
N PHE A 166 -17.08 -9.94 9.81
CA PHE A 166 -17.82 -9.70 11.04
C PHE A 166 -19.04 -8.83 10.70
N TYR A 167 -20.23 -9.44 10.62
CA TYR A 167 -21.49 -8.73 10.79
C TYR A 167 -21.78 -8.73 12.30
N ASP A 168 -21.45 -7.63 12.99
CA ASP A 168 -22.21 -7.28 14.19
C ASP A 168 -23.58 -6.81 13.71
N SER A 169 -24.54 -7.72 13.80
CA SER A 169 -25.94 -7.42 13.60
C SER A 169 -26.50 -6.92 14.92
N ASP A 170 -26.39 -5.63 15.18
CA ASP A 170 -27.27 -4.95 16.13
C ASP A 170 -28.70 -4.99 15.56
N CYS A 171 -29.58 -5.79 16.18
CA CYS A 171 -31.02 -5.65 15.99
C CYS A 171 -31.72 -5.71 17.36
N SER A 172 -32.55 -4.70 17.58
CA SER A 172 -33.15 -4.25 18.84
C SER A 172 -34.13 -5.21 19.51
N ASP A 173 -34.38 -4.94 20.79
CA ASP A 173 -35.71 -5.06 21.41
C ASP A 173 -36.15 -3.65 21.85
#